data_AF-A0A127ET22-F1
#
_entry.id   AF-A0A127ET22-F1
#
_cell.length_a   1.000
_cell.length_b   1.000
_cell.length_c   1.000
_cell.angle_alpha   90.00
_cell.angle_beta   90.00
_cell.angle_gamma   90.00
#
_symmetry.space_group_name_H-M   'P 1'
#
loop_
_entity.id
_entity.type
_entity.pdbx_description
1 polymer ?
#
loop_
_entity_poly.entity_id
_entity_poly.type
_entity_poly.pdbx_seq_one_letter_code
_entity_poly.pdbx_strand_id
1 'polypeptide(L)'
;MTKRSILKVDDPMSHALPLVQCACRLAGPFGFVDEGRAQLSRRGVTGAVRRHDTPALYDWLMDVLSFQGIADRVAKQYLRAHGNVTWTDAARALRPRPDCPKLGGFWLFDDCRYEKGSATCSEPSHIAGCPLPRHELRNGRLNQTAYSLFLFMRDVAGGDFVGWIERQLADCAGLPEHERLTAMRAALVDPLRGVYGISDKVTTMALSSLLLGAGRRRRYWLEVGASFIVVDTLVHNWLHRTGILARFGADHPYGAACYRPNGCAELIERMAQRIDARAFNPTFPTAFPRFVQLAIWRYCSEGGLDACNGNRIHDLAPCDNVYCQLRSRCDRVTLHKTQQKHAILAA
;
A
#
# COMPACT_ATOMS: atom_id res chain seq x y z
N MET A 1 -58.06 -5.16 1.25
CA MET A 1 -56.95 -6.11 1.47
C MET A 1 -56.03 -6.09 0.26
N THR A 2 -54.91 -5.39 0.35
CA THR A 2 -53.90 -5.38 -0.73
C THR A 2 -52.54 -5.48 -0.07
N LYS A 3 -51.96 -6.69 -0.10
CA LYS A 3 -50.61 -6.97 0.37
C LYS A 3 -49.63 -6.20 -0.51
N ARG A 4 -49.16 -5.04 -0.05
CA ARG A 4 -47.91 -4.46 -0.53
C ARG A 4 -46.79 -5.42 -0.14
N SER A 5 -46.28 -6.14 -1.14
CA SER A 5 -45.01 -6.84 -1.06
C SER A 5 -43.94 -5.82 -0.67
N ILE A 6 -43.48 -5.91 0.58
CA ILE A 6 -42.28 -5.22 1.03
C ILE A 6 -41.14 -5.93 0.29
N LEU A 7 -40.64 -5.32 -0.78
CA LEU A 7 -39.38 -5.70 -1.41
C LEU A 7 -38.33 -5.75 -0.29
N LYS A 8 -37.88 -6.96 0.07
CA LYS A 8 -36.70 -7.13 0.92
C LYS A 8 -35.58 -6.38 0.20
N VAL A 9 -35.07 -5.33 0.85
CA VAL A 9 -33.79 -4.75 0.45
C VAL A 9 -32.79 -5.88 0.59
N ASP A 10 -32.25 -6.36 -0.55
CA ASP A 10 -31.21 -7.38 -0.53
C ASP A 10 -30.05 -6.87 0.33
N ASP A 11 -29.71 -7.61 1.39
CA ASP A 11 -28.62 -7.28 2.29
C ASP A 11 -27.34 -7.03 1.48
N PRO A 12 -26.72 -5.83 1.55
CA PRO A 12 -25.53 -5.51 0.77
C PRO A 12 -24.39 -6.53 0.95
N MET A 13 -24.28 -7.14 2.13
CA MET A 13 -23.29 -8.18 2.41
C MET A 13 -23.59 -9.48 1.65
N SER A 14 -24.86 -9.85 1.50
CA SER A 14 -25.30 -11.01 0.71
C SER A 14 -24.93 -10.91 -0.77
N HIS A 15 -24.86 -9.69 -1.32
CA HIS A 15 -24.36 -9.42 -2.67
C HIS A 15 -22.83 -9.49 -2.75
N ALA A 16 -22.15 -8.83 -1.80
CA ALA A 16 -20.72 -8.63 -1.87
C ALA A 16 -19.91 -9.89 -1.57
N LEU A 17 -20.32 -10.72 -0.60
CA LEU A 17 -19.54 -11.88 -0.18
C LEU A 17 -19.31 -12.90 -1.30
N PRO A 18 -20.32 -13.33 -2.10
CA PRO A 18 -20.09 -14.25 -3.20
C PRO A 18 -19.10 -13.72 -4.24
N LEU A 19 -19.12 -12.40 -4.52
CA LEU A 19 -18.22 -11.76 -5.46
C LEU A 19 -16.77 -11.79 -4.94
N VAL A 20 -16.56 -11.37 -3.69
CA VAL A 20 -15.24 -11.36 -3.07
C VAL A 20 -14.69 -12.77 -2.88
N GLN A 21 -15.51 -13.72 -2.44
CA GLN A 21 -15.10 -15.13 -2.33
C GLN A 21 -14.73 -15.72 -3.69
N CYS A 22 -15.44 -15.36 -4.76
CA CYS A 22 -15.09 -15.78 -6.11
C CYS A 22 -13.74 -15.20 -6.54
N ALA A 23 -13.49 -13.90 -6.31
CA ALA A 23 -12.19 -13.29 -6.55
C ALA A 23 -11.07 -13.97 -5.73
N CYS A 24 -11.32 -14.29 -4.46
CA CYS A 24 -10.39 -15.03 -3.61
C CYS A 24 -10.08 -16.44 -4.14
N ARG A 25 -11.08 -17.17 -4.64
CA ARG A 25 -10.87 -18.51 -5.24
C ARG A 25 -10.09 -18.45 -6.55
N LEU A 26 -10.39 -17.47 -7.40
CA LEU A 26 -9.83 -17.40 -8.75
C LEU A 26 -8.44 -16.74 -8.78
N ALA A 27 -8.22 -15.73 -7.94
CA ALA A 27 -7.06 -14.86 -7.99
C ALA A 27 -6.31 -14.77 -6.65
N GLY A 28 -6.71 -15.57 -5.65
CA GLY A 28 -6.10 -15.59 -4.32
C GLY A 28 -4.62 -15.97 -4.36
N PRO A 29 -3.74 -15.19 -3.70
CA PRO A 29 -2.34 -15.58 -3.54
C PRO A 29 -2.21 -16.62 -2.42
N PHE A 30 -2.51 -17.88 -2.69
CA PHE A 30 -2.53 -18.95 -1.67
C PHE A 30 -1.19 -19.14 -0.95
N GLY A 31 -0.06 -18.88 -1.62
CA GLY A 31 1.27 -18.91 -1.02
C GLY A 31 1.75 -17.58 -0.43
N PHE A 32 0.91 -16.54 -0.34
CA PHE A 32 1.35 -15.14 -0.09
C PHE A 32 2.35 -14.98 1.05
N VAL A 33 2.07 -15.56 2.23
CA VAL A 33 2.92 -15.43 3.41
C VAL A 33 4.23 -16.21 3.24
N ASP A 34 4.16 -17.44 2.74
CA ASP A 34 5.34 -18.30 2.60
C ASP A 34 6.24 -17.89 1.43
N GLU A 35 5.66 -17.47 0.30
CA GLU A 35 6.37 -16.87 -0.83
C GLU A 35 7.04 -15.54 -0.43
N GLY A 36 6.31 -14.68 0.29
CA GLY A 36 6.84 -13.43 0.83
C GLY A 36 8.01 -13.69 1.77
N ARG A 37 7.87 -14.67 2.68
CA ARG A 37 8.95 -15.11 3.57
C ARG A 37 10.15 -15.64 2.80
N ALA A 38 9.94 -16.47 1.79
CA ALA A 38 11.02 -17.01 0.96
C ALA A 38 11.75 -15.90 0.19
N GLN A 39 11.01 -14.90 -0.32
CA GLN A 39 11.59 -13.73 -0.97
C GLN A 39 12.43 -12.89 0.00
N LEU A 40 11.90 -12.56 1.19
CA LEU A 40 12.64 -11.82 2.21
C LEU A 40 13.87 -12.59 2.70
N SER A 41 13.76 -13.90 2.85
CA SER A 41 14.89 -14.74 3.28
C SER A 41 15.99 -14.79 2.23
N ARG A 42 15.65 -14.91 0.93
CA ARG A 42 16.62 -14.82 -0.18
C ARG A 42 17.34 -13.47 -0.23
N ARG A 43 16.68 -12.40 0.20
CA ARG A 43 17.26 -11.05 0.31
C ARG A 43 17.97 -10.79 1.64
N GLY A 44 18.08 -11.78 2.53
CA GLY A 44 18.69 -11.63 3.85
C GLY A 44 17.85 -10.84 4.88
N VAL A 45 16.69 -10.32 4.49
CA VAL A 45 15.83 -9.46 5.33
C VAL A 45 15.35 -10.18 6.59
N THR A 46 14.96 -11.46 6.48
CA THR A 46 14.59 -12.25 7.67
C THR A 46 15.75 -12.36 8.67
N GLY A 47 16.99 -12.46 8.18
CA GLY A 47 18.19 -12.46 9.01
C GLY A 47 18.44 -11.09 9.64
N ALA A 48 18.28 -10.03 8.85
CA ALA A 48 18.41 -8.64 9.32
C ALA A 48 17.42 -8.32 10.44
N VAL A 49 16.16 -8.71 10.30
CA VAL A 49 15.13 -8.56 11.34
C VAL A 49 15.52 -9.27 12.64
N ARG A 50 16.10 -10.48 12.57
CA ARG A 50 16.52 -11.21 13.78
C ARG A 50 17.70 -10.55 14.50
N ARG A 51 18.55 -9.84 13.77
CA ARG A 51 19.75 -9.17 14.31
C ARG A 51 19.56 -7.69 14.60
N HIS A 52 18.34 -7.14 14.39
CA HIS A 52 18.08 -5.70 14.48
C HIS A 52 19.02 -4.89 13.56
N ASP A 53 19.29 -5.45 12.37
CA ASP A 53 20.23 -4.91 11.39
C ASP A 53 19.57 -3.79 10.56
N THR A 54 19.46 -2.62 11.16
CA THR A 54 18.89 -1.41 10.53
C THR A 54 19.55 -1.07 9.19
N PRO A 55 20.88 -1.16 9.01
CA PRO A 55 21.51 -0.94 7.70
C PRO A 55 20.94 -1.82 6.58
N ALA A 56 20.83 -3.13 6.81
CA ALA A 56 20.27 -4.04 5.82
C ALA A 56 18.78 -3.79 5.53
N LEU A 57 18.01 -3.34 6.53
CA LEU A 57 16.60 -2.98 6.35
C LEU A 57 16.43 -1.67 5.58
N TYR A 58 17.32 -0.69 5.81
CA TYR A 58 17.37 0.54 5.02
C TYR A 58 17.63 0.23 3.55
N ASP A 59 18.67 -0.58 3.25
CA ASP A 59 19.03 -0.94 1.87
C ASP A 59 17.86 -1.64 1.17
N TRP A 60 17.22 -2.59 1.87
CA TRP A 60 16.03 -3.28 1.35
C TRP A 60 14.86 -2.32 1.10
N LEU A 61 14.58 -1.38 1.99
CA LEU A 61 13.52 -0.39 1.77
C LEU A 61 13.85 0.53 0.61
N MET A 62 15.08 1.01 0.49
CA MET A 62 15.51 1.82 -0.65
C MET A 62 15.33 1.11 -1.99
N ASP A 63 15.53 -0.21 -2.02
CA ASP A 63 15.22 -1.02 -3.20
C ASP A 63 13.72 -1.04 -3.49
N VAL A 64 12.87 -1.25 -2.48
CA VAL A 64 11.39 -1.24 -2.64
C VAL A 64 10.90 0.12 -3.13
N LEU A 65 11.40 1.22 -2.54
CA LEU A 65 11.03 2.60 -2.89
C LEU A 65 11.47 2.98 -4.30
N SER A 66 12.49 2.30 -4.84
CA SER A 66 12.94 2.53 -6.20
C SER A 66 11.96 2.10 -7.30
N PHE A 67 10.90 1.36 -6.95
CA PHE A 67 9.83 1.00 -7.89
C PHE A 67 8.71 2.05 -7.95
N GLN A 68 8.70 3.04 -7.05
CA GLN A 68 7.61 4.01 -6.98
C GLN A 68 7.58 4.91 -8.22
N GLY A 69 6.37 4.99 -8.84
CA GLY A 69 6.03 5.95 -9.88
C GLY A 69 6.53 5.60 -11.28
N ILE A 70 7.09 4.40 -11.49
CA ILE A 70 7.62 3.96 -12.78
C ILE A 70 7.31 2.48 -13.02
N ALA A 71 7.46 2.01 -14.26
CA ALA A 71 7.34 0.60 -14.57
C ALA A 71 8.47 -0.22 -13.94
N ASP A 72 8.15 -1.41 -13.41
CA ASP A 72 9.11 -2.31 -12.78
C ASP A 72 10.34 -2.62 -13.63
N ARG A 73 10.15 -2.76 -14.96
CA ARG A 73 11.25 -3.01 -15.90
C ARG A 73 12.26 -1.87 -15.91
N VAL A 74 11.77 -0.63 -15.92
CA VAL A 74 12.59 0.59 -15.92
C VAL A 74 13.35 0.71 -14.60
N ALA A 75 12.67 0.50 -13.47
CA ALA A 75 13.29 0.50 -12.14
C ALA A 75 14.42 -0.54 -12.05
N LYS A 76 14.16 -1.78 -12.48
CA LYS A 76 15.14 -2.87 -12.48
C LYS A 76 16.34 -2.56 -13.37
N GLN A 77 16.13 -1.99 -14.54
CA GLN A 77 17.22 -1.64 -15.45
C GLN A 77 18.11 -0.56 -14.83
N TYR A 78 17.51 0.47 -14.24
CA TYR A 78 18.26 1.54 -13.59
C TYR A 78 19.09 1.03 -12.41
N LEU A 79 18.47 0.27 -11.50
CA LEU A 79 19.17 -0.30 -10.33
C LEU A 79 20.34 -1.21 -10.73
N ARG A 80 20.23 -1.96 -11.84
CA ARG A 80 21.36 -2.77 -12.34
C ARG A 80 22.50 -1.93 -12.88
N ALA A 81 22.21 -0.79 -13.50
CA ALA A 81 23.20 0.07 -14.13
C ALA A 81 23.92 0.99 -13.12
N HIS A 82 23.18 1.53 -12.14
CA HIS A 82 23.67 2.58 -11.25
C HIS A 82 23.71 2.18 -9.77
N GLY A 83 23.16 1.01 -9.42
CA GLY A 83 22.98 0.62 -8.02
C GLY A 83 21.90 1.47 -7.32
N ASN A 84 22.03 1.54 -5.99
CA ASN A 84 21.17 2.32 -5.11
C ASN A 84 22.02 2.95 -3.99
N VAL A 85 21.47 3.91 -3.26
CA VAL A 85 22.15 4.46 -2.08
C VAL A 85 22.01 3.48 -0.92
N THR A 86 23.13 3.04 -0.36
CA THR A 86 23.14 2.19 0.82
C THR A 86 23.17 3.00 2.12
N TRP A 87 22.87 2.36 3.24
CA TRP A 87 23.04 2.92 4.58
C TRP A 87 24.47 3.40 4.77
N THR A 88 25.44 2.59 4.34
CA THR A 88 26.86 2.90 4.47
C THR A 88 27.22 4.15 3.69
N ASP A 89 26.65 4.36 2.50
CA ASP A 89 26.91 5.54 1.69
C ASP A 89 26.35 6.80 2.34
N ALA A 90 25.10 6.75 2.84
CA ALA A 90 24.48 7.86 3.56
C ALA A 90 25.23 8.18 4.88
N ALA A 91 25.57 7.15 5.66
CA ALA A 91 26.33 7.31 6.90
C ALA A 91 27.73 7.90 6.64
N ARG A 92 28.44 7.40 5.63
CA ARG A 92 29.76 7.91 5.23
C ARG A 92 29.66 9.37 4.78
N ALA A 93 28.64 9.72 4.01
CA ALA A 93 28.43 11.07 3.52
C ALA A 93 28.12 12.07 4.64
N LEU A 94 27.47 11.64 5.72
CA LEU A 94 27.15 12.48 6.87
C LEU A 94 28.24 12.48 7.96
N ARG A 95 29.18 11.52 7.94
CA ARG A 95 30.27 11.43 8.93
C ARG A 95 31.11 12.71 9.05
N PRO A 96 31.45 13.44 7.98
CA PRO A 96 32.19 14.71 8.08
C PRO A 96 31.40 15.85 8.72
N ARG A 97 30.10 15.64 9.00
CA ARG A 97 29.14 16.67 9.44
C ARG A 97 29.05 17.83 8.45
N PRO A 98 28.41 17.62 7.29
CA PRO A 98 28.22 18.70 6.31
C PRO A 98 27.59 19.93 6.96
N ASP A 99 28.02 21.13 6.56
CA ASP A 99 27.59 22.40 7.15
C ASP A 99 26.10 22.72 6.92
N CYS A 100 25.44 22.00 6.01
CA CYS A 100 24.01 22.19 5.73
C CYS A 100 23.17 21.85 6.97
N PRO A 101 22.44 22.81 7.57
CA PRO A 101 21.69 22.58 8.80
C PRO A 101 20.58 21.52 8.63
N LYS A 102 20.02 21.41 7.43
CA LYS A 102 19.00 20.40 7.08
C LYS A 102 19.49 18.96 7.28
N LEU A 103 20.80 18.70 7.21
CA LEU A 103 21.36 17.34 7.38
C LEU A 103 21.66 16.97 8.83
N GLY A 104 21.43 17.89 9.78
CA GLY A 104 21.67 17.68 11.20
C GLY A 104 20.76 16.62 11.82
N GLY A 105 19.51 16.49 11.36
CA GLY A 105 18.56 15.51 11.88
C GLY A 105 17.28 15.39 11.06
N PHE A 106 16.48 14.37 11.36
CA PHE A 106 15.27 14.04 10.60
C PHE A 106 14.29 15.21 10.47
N TRP A 107 13.91 15.84 11.58
CA TRP A 107 12.96 16.96 11.57
C TRP A 107 13.57 18.23 10.98
N LEU A 108 14.90 18.40 11.04
CA LEU A 108 15.59 19.50 10.38
C LEU A 108 15.62 19.33 8.87
N PHE A 109 15.63 18.10 8.38
CA PHE A 109 15.66 17.79 6.94
C PHE A 109 14.35 18.13 6.23
N ASP A 110 13.27 18.36 6.98
CA ASP A 110 12.00 18.79 6.42
C ASP A 110 12.19 20.03 5.53
N ASP A 111 11.43 20.06 4.45
CA ASP A 111 11.48 21.13 3.44
C ASP A 111 12.87 21.36 2.83
N CYS A 112 13.69 20.31 2.67
CA CYS A 112 15.00 20.40 1.98
C CYS A 112 14.86 20.94 0.54
N ARG A 113 13.80 20.53 -0.17
CA ARG A 113 13.46 20.96 -1.55
C ARG A 113 14.56 20.76 -2.58
N TYR A 114 15.44 19.77 -2.39
CA TYR A 114 16.49 19.51 -3.38
C TYR A 114 15.92 19.10 -4.75
N GLU A 115 16.17 19.91 -5.76
CA GLU A 115 15.79 19.65 -7.14
C GLU A 115 17.03 19.33 -7.99
N LYS A 116 17.08 18.10 -8.51
CA LYS A 116 18.26 17.58 -9.22
C LYS A 116 18.54 18.28 -10.55
N GLY A 117 17.49 18.69 -11.28
CA GLY A 117 17.64 19.30 -12.60
C GLY A 117 18.18 20.73 -12.55
N SER A 118 17.69 21.53 -11.60
CA SER A 118 18.12 22.92 -11.40
C SER A 118 19.31 23.03 -10.44
N ALA A 119 19.67 21.94 -9.74
CA ALA A 119 20.64 21.95 -8.65
C ALA A 119 20.32 23.07 -7.63
N THR A 120 19.08 23.11 -7.17
CA THR A 120 18.62 24.08 -6.16
C THR A 120 18.07 23.34 -4.93
N CYS A 121 18.00 24.05 -3.80
CA CYS A 121 17.38 23.59 -2.56
C CYS A 121 17.05 24.79 -1.65
N SER A 122 16.47 24.53 -0.49
CA SER A 122 16.17 25.56 0.51
C SER A 122 17.41 26.14 1.20
N GLU A 123 18.59 25.53 1.02
CA GLU A 123 19.87 25.94 1.62
C GLU A 123 20.98 26.07 0.55
N PRO A 124 20.84 27.01 -0.42
CA PRO A 124 21.65 27.04 -1.63
C PRO A 124 23.15 27.29 -1.35
N SER A 125 23.49 28.03 -0.30
CA SER A 125 24.88 28.29 0.12
C SER A 125 25.65 27.01 0.46
N HIS A 126 24.95 25.93 0.84
CA HIS A 126 25.56 24.69 1.29
C HIS A 126 25.61 23.61 0.19
N ILE A 127 25.09 23.87 -1.01
CA ILE A 127 24.86 22.83 -2.01
C ILE A 127 26.15 22.18 -2.52
N ALA A 128 27.25 22.94 -2.63
CA ALA A 128 28.54 22.42 -3.11
C ALA A 128 29.10 21.32 -2.17
N GLY A 129 28.89 21.48 -0.86
CA GLY A 129 29.26 20.50 0.16
C GLY A 129 28.20 19.44 0.42
N CYS A 130 26.98 19.63 -0.10
CA CYS A 130 25.85 18.74 0.15
C CYS A 130 26.09 17.37 -0.53
N PRO A 131 25.81 16.25 0.16
CA PRO A 131 25.99 14.94 -0.44
C PRO A 131 24.78 14.45 -1.22
N LEU A 132 23.62 15.13 -1.15
CA LEU A 132 22.43 14.77 -1.94
C LEU A 132 22.72 14.74 -3.44
N PRO A 133 23.31 15.79 -4.06
CA PRO A 133 23.56 15.80 -5.50
C PRO A 133 24.52 14.72 -6.00
N ARG A 134 25.34 14.15 -5.12
CA ARG A 134 26.42 13.22 -5.47
C ARG A 134 25.93 11.79 -5.76
N HIS A 135 24.69 11.46 -5.40
CA HIS A 135 24.13 10.13 -5.63
C HIS A 135 23.44 10.03 -6.99
N GLU A 136 23.83 9.01 -7.75
CA GLU A 136 23.25 8.65 -9.04
C GLU A 136 21.91 7.90 -8.89
N LEU A 137 20.97 8.49 -8.16
CA LEU A 137 19.59 8.01 -8.18
C LEU A 137 18.83 8.64 -9.34
N ARG A 138 17.81 7.94 -9.86
CA ARG A 138 17.08 8.34 -11.07
C ARG A 138 16.45 9.73 -11.03
N ASN A 139 16.19 10.27 -9.84
CA ASN A 139 15.65 11.63 -9.68
C ASN A 139 15.97 12.19 -8.28
N GLY A 140 15.94 13.52 -8.16
CA GLY A 140 16.21 14.22 -6.90
C GLY A 140 15.25 13.88 -5.76
N ARG A 141 14.03 13.43 -6.08
CA ARG A 141 13.08 12.95 -5.08
C ARG A 141 13.65 11.77 -4.30
N LEU A 142 14.30 10.81 -4.97
CA LEU A 142 14.91 9.67 -4.28
C LEU A 142 16.16 10.04 -3.51
N ASN A 143 16.94 11.03 -3.99
CA ASN A 143 18.05 11.56 -3.22
C ASN A 143 17.53 12.08 -1.88
N GLN A 144 16.43 12.83 -1.88
CA GLN A 144 15.78 13.28 -0.65
C GLN A 144 15.18 12.12 0.16
N THR A 145 14.51 11.14 -0.48
CA THR A 145 13.96 9.96 0.20
C THR A 145 15.04 9.15 0.91
N ALA A 146 16.21 8.96 0.29
CA ALA A 146 17.34 8.24 0.87
C ALA A 146 17.79 8.88 2.18
N TYR A 147 18.08 10.18 2.18
CA TYR A 147 18.51 10.88 3.40
C TYR A 147 17.38 11.01 4.43
N SER A 148 16.15 11.28 4.00
CA SER A 148 15.01 11.36 4.94
C SER A 148 14.77 10.01 5.63
N LEU A 149 14.83 8.89 4.91
CA LEU A 149 14.68 7.56 5.49
C LEU A 149 15.85 7.21 6.41
N PHE A 150 17.08 7.55 6.00
CA PHE A 150 18.28 7.32 6.81
C PHE A 150 18.18 8.07 8.14
N LEU A 151 17.83 9.36 8.08
CA LEU A 151 17.67 10.21 9.26
C LEU A 151 16.51 9.74 10.14
N PHE A 152 15.38 9.29 9.56
CA PHE A 152 14.29 8.69 10.32
C PHE A 152 14.79 7.49 11.13
N MET A 153 15.46 6.55 10.47
CA MET A 153 15.95 5.34 11.12
C MET A 153 17.04 5.62 12.16
N ARG A 154 17.89 6.62 11.92
CA ARG A 154 18.92 7.05 12.87
C ARG A 154 18.33 7.76 14.08
N ASP A 155 17.45 8.74 13.84
CA ASP A 155 17.02 9.71 14.86
C ASP A 155 15.70 9.32 15.53
N VAL A 156 14.71 8.91 14.74
CA VAL A 156 13.35 8.56 15.25
C VAL A 156 13.31 7.11 15.72
N ALA A 157 13.89 6.19 14.96
CA ALA A 157 13.99 4.79 15.38
C ALA A 157 15.18 4.51 16.32
N GLY A 158 16.04 5.52 16.56
CA GLY A 158 17.19 5.41 17.46
C GLY A 158 18.27 4.42 16.98
N GLY A 159 18.38 4.21 15.66
CA GLY A 159 19.29 3.23 15.07
C GLY A 159 18.81 1.78 15.14
N ASP A 160 17.67 1.49 15.77
CA ASP A 160 17.05 0.16 15.83
C ASP A 160 15.62 0.19 15.28
N PHE A 161 15.50 -0.02 13.97
CA PHE A 161 14.20 0.01 13.29
C PHE A 161 13.28 -1.14 13.71
N VAL A 162 13.84 -2.32 14.01
CA VAL A 162 13.04 -3.47 14.47
C VAL A 162 12.50 -3.22 15.86
N GLY A 163 13.35 -2.79 16.79
CA GLY A 163 12.93 -2.43 18.14
C GLY A 163 11.97 -1.25 18.14
N TRP A 164 12.11 -0.29 17.21
CA TRP A 164 11.13 0.78 17.03
C TRP A 164 9.76 0.23 16.64
N ILE A 165 9.66 -0.67 15.64
CA ILE A 165 8.40 -1.33 15.29
C ILE A 165 7.80 -2.05 16.51
N GLU A 166 8.62 -2.83 17.23
CA GLU A 166 8.17 -3.59 18.38
C GLU A 166 7.63 -2.68 19.50
N ARG A 167 8.27 -1.55 19.77
CA ARG A 167 7.79 -0.53 20.73
C ARG A 167 6.45 0.07 20.29
N GLN A 168 6.34 0.53 19.04
CA GLN A 168 5.08 1.10 18.52
C GLN A 168 3.90 0.13 18.67
N LEU A 169 4.12 -1.16 18.41
CA LEU A 169 3.10 -2.19 18.56
C LEU A 169 2.79 -2.48 20.03
N ALA A 170 3.83 -2.55 20.89
CA ALA A 170 3.66 -2.81 22.31
C ALA A 170 2.88 -1.70 23.03
N ASP A 171 3.10 -0.44 22.67
CA ASP A 171 2.43 0.72 23.27
C ASP A 171 0.92 0.70 23.04
N CYS A 172 0.47 0.10 21.93
CA CYS A 172 -0.94 -0.09 21.61
C CYS A 172 -1.55 -1.37 22.21
N ALA A 173 -0.75 -2.28 22.79
CA ALA A 173 -1.21 -3.62 23.17
C ALA A 173 -2.31 -3.62 24.24
N GLY A 174 -2.32 -2.61 25.12
CA GLY A 174 -3.31 -2.44 26.19
C GLY A 174 -4.66 -1.87 25.76
N LEU A 175 -4.80 -1.45 24.49
CA LEU A 175 -6.05 -0.88 23.98
C LEU A 175 -7.15 -1.95 23.82
N PRO A 176 -8.43 -1.55 23.85
CA PRO A 176 -9.55 -2.44 23.54
C PRO A 176 -9.36 -3.15 22.19
N GLU A 177 -9.78 -4.42 22.09
CA GLU A 177 -9.52 -5.24 20.90
C GLU A 177 -10.00 -4.61 19.58
N HIS A 178 -11.15 -3.93 19.61
CA HIS A 178 -11.74 -3.28 18.44
C HIS A 178 -10.98 -2.02 17.97
N GLU A 179 -10.17 -1.40 18.84
CA GLU A 179 -9.36 -0.22 18.51
C GLU A 179 -7.89 -0.56 18.27
N ARG A 180 -7.39 -1.59 18.96
CA ARG A 180 -5.97 -1.96 19.02
C ARG A 180 -5.32 -2.09 17.65
N LEU A 181 -5.96 -2.80 16.72
CA LEU A 181 -5.37 -3.06 15.40
C LEU A 181 -5.28 -1.79 14.55
N THR A 182 -6.29 -0.92 14.64
CA THR A 182 -6.29 0.38 13.96
C THR A 182 -5.21 1.29 14.54
N ALA A 183 -5.09 1.35 15.87
CA ALA A 183 -4.04 2.11 16.55
C ALA A 183 -2.63 1.60 16.18
N MET A 184 -2.41 0.28 16.17
CA MET A 184 -1.14 -0.32 15.77
C MET A 184 -0.77 0.00 14.31
N ARG A 185 -1.73 -0.03 13.38
CA ARG A 185 -1.50 0.38 11.98
C ARG A 185 -1.05 1.85 11.91
N ALA A 186 -1.78 2.74 12.59
CA ALA A 186 -1.48 4.17 12.62
C ALA A 186 -0.11 4.45 13.26
N ALA A 187 0.22 3.80 14.38
CA ALA A 187 1.51 3.96 15.06
C ALA A 187 2.72 3.61 14.18
N LEU A 188 2.56 2.71 13.20
CA LEU A 188 3.60 2.42 12.22
C LEU A 188 3.59 3.35 11.01
N VAL A 189 2.41 3.67 10.47
CA VAL A 189 2.29 4.42 9.21
C VAL A 189 2.48 5.92 9.43
N ASP A 190 1.87 6.49 10.47
CA ASP A 190 1.83 7.94 10.70
C ASP A 190 3.23 8.55 10.84
N PRO A 191 4.18 7.97 11.62
CA PRO A 191 5.53 8.51 11.69
C PRO A 191 6.28 8.41 10.35
N LEU A 192 6.04 7.34 9.58
CA LEU A 192 6.66 7.14 8.27
C LEU A 192 6.13 8.10 7.20
N ARG A 193 4.98 8.74 7.41
CA ARG A 193 4.51 9.83 6.52
C ARG A 193 5.44 11.04 6.52
N GLY A 194 6.21 11.23 7.59
CA GLY A 194 7.24 12.27 7.64
C GLY A 194 8.43 11.98 6.73
N VAL A 195 8.62 10.73 6.28
CA VAL A 195 9.72 10.39 5.38
C VAL A 195 9.44 10.92 3.99
N TYR A 196 10.32 11.80 3.50
CA TYR A 196 10.13 12.51 2.25
C TYR A 196 9.93 11.54 1.08
N GLY A 197 8.86 11.79 0.33
CA GLY A 197 8.67 11.18 -0.98
C GLY A 197 8.13 9.74 -0.94
N ILE A 198 7.75 9.22 0.23
CA ILE A 198 7.09 7.92 0.36
C ILE A 198 5.58 8.12 0.50
N SER A 199 4.79 7.37 -0.27
CA SER A 199 3.31 7.39 -0.15
C SER A 199 2.81 6.36 0.86
N ASP A 200 1.67 6.62 1.50
CA ASP A 200 0.99 5.67 2.39
C ASP A 200 0.82 4.29 1.76
N LYS A 201 0.48 4.23 0.47
CA LYS A 201 0.38 2.99 -0.30
C LYS A 201 1.68 2.19 -0.24
N VAL A 202 2.80 2.82 -0.55
CA VAL A 202 4.10 2.13 -0.62
C VAL A 202 4.57 1.74 0.77
N THR A 203 4.40 2.62 1.77
CA THR A 203 4.67 2.31 3.19
C THR A 203 3.89 1.10 3.65
N THR A 204 2.57 1.10 3.43
CA THR A 204 1.66 0.02 3.79
C THR A 204 2.06 -1.30 3.13
N MET A 205 2.41 -1.28 1.83
CA MET A 205 2.85 -2.48 1.12
C MET A 205 4.17 -3.02 1.66
N ALA A 206 5.14 -2.15 1.91
CA ALA A 206 6.45 -2.53 2.43
C ALA A 206 6.32 -3.12 3.84
N LEU A 207 5.60 -2.45 4.74
CA LEU A 207 5.35 -2.93 6.10
C LEU A 207 4.57 -4.25 6.10
N SER A 208 3.49 -4.37 5.32
CA SER A 208 2.74 -5.63 5.23
C SER A 208 3.65 -6.79 4.82
N SER A 209 4.51 -6.57 3.82
CA SER A 209 5.46 -7.58 3.35
C SER A 209 6.48 -7.96 4.43
N LEU A 210 7.07 -6.95 5.10
CA LEU A 210 8.04 -7.15 6.18
C LEU A 210 7.43 -7.91 7.36
N LEU A 211 6.28 -7.46 7.84
CA LEU A 211 5.62 -7.99 9.03
C LEU A 211 5.12 -9.42 8.81
N LEU A 212 4.51 -9.71 7.66
CA LEU A 212 4.05 -11.07 7.33
C LEU A 212 5.22 -12.02 7.05
N GLY A 213 6.22 -11.56 6.29
CA GLY A 213 7.32 -12.41 5.85
C GLY A 213 8.34 -12.69 6.96
N ALA A 214 8.68 -11.69 7.79
CA ALA A 214 9.71 -11.79 8.83
C ALA A 214 9.13 -11.93 10.26
N GLY A 215 7.82 -11.78 10.46
CA GLY A 215 7.15 -11.81 11.76
C GLY A 215 6.67 -13.18 12.25
N ARG A 216 7.20 -14.31 11.75
CA ARG A 216 6.64 -15.67 12.00
C ARG A 216 6.31 -15.99 13.48
N ARG A 217 7.09 -15.47 14.44
CA ARG A 217 6.89 -15.71 15.89
C ARG A 217 6.37 -14.48 16.64
N ARG A 218 6.02 -13.41 15.92
CA ARG A 218 5.61 -12.11 16.46
C ARG A 218 4.13 -11.92 16.16
N ARG A 219 3.28 -12.22 17.14
CA ARG A 219 1.81 -12.18 16.99
C ARG A 219 1.32 -10.86 16.38
N TYR A 220 1.68 -9.73 16.97
CA TYR A 220 1.24 -8.41 16.48
C TYR A 220 1.77 -8.07 15.09
N TRP A 221 2.94 -8.58 14.70
CA TRP A 221 3.42 -8.38 13.33
C TRP A 221 2.50 -9.08 12.32
N LEU A 222 2.12 -10.33 12.60
CA LEU A 222 1.23 -11.07 11.72
C LEU A 222 -0.16 -10.42 11.65
N GLU A 223 -0.74 -10.05 12.79
CA GLU A 223 -2.05 -9.39 12.86
C GLU A 223 -2.03 -8.06 12.08
N VAL A 224 -1.08 -7.17 12.38
CA VAL A 224 -0.97 -5.85 11.74
C VAL A 224 -0.64 -5.99 10.26
N GLY A 225 0.33 -6.85 9.91
CA GLY A 225 0.71 -7.12 8.53
C GLY A 225 -0.45 -7.65 7.68
N ALA A 226 -1.31 -8.48 8.27
CA ALA A 226 -2.50 -9.03 7.62
C ALA A 226 -3.65 -8.03 7.47
N SER A 227 -3.68 -7.03 8.33
CA SER A 227 -4.74 -6.01 8.39
C SER A 227 -4.53 -4.85 7.43
N PHE A 228 -3.35 -4.71 6.83
CA PHE A 228 -3.06 -3.63 5.90
C PHE A 228 -3.85 -3.78 4.59
N ILE A 229 -4.57 -2.73 4.19
CA ILE A 229 -5.37 -2.68 2.97
C ILE A 229 -4.86 -1.53 2.11
N VAL A 230 -4.64 -1.82 0.83
CA VAL A 230 -4.19 -0.83 -0.15
C VAL A 230 -5.22 -0.77 -1.26
N VAL A 231 -5.89 0.37 -1.38
CA VAL A 231 -6.87 0.63 -2.42
C VAL A 231 -6.20 1.49 -3.49
N ASP A 232 -6.01 0.91 -4.67
CA ASP A 232 -5.68 1.64 -5.88
C ASP A 232 -6.88 1.72 -6.82
N THR A 233 -6.69 2.30 -8.01
CA THR A 233 -7.76 2.48 -8.99
C THR A 233 -8.40 1.14 -9.39
N LEU A 234 -7.63 0.05 -9.49
CA LEU A 234 -8.18 -1.26 -9.85
C LEU A 234 -9.11 -1.79 -8.75
N VAL A 235 -8.65 -1.76 -7.50
CA VAL A 235 -9.46 -2.22 -6.36
C VAL A 235 -10.72 -1.37 -6.20
N HIS A 236 -10.58 -0.03 -6.27
CA HIS A 236 -11.72 0.89 -6.18
C HIS A 236 -12.72 0.66 -7.31
N ASN A 237 -12.25 0.63 -8.56
CA ASN A 237 -13.11 0.44 -9.73
C ASN A 237 -13.80 -0.94 -9.71
N TRP A 238 -13.15 -1.97 -9.16
CA TRP A 238 -13.79 -3.27 -8.97
C TRP A 238 -14.96 -3.20 -7.99
N LEU A 239 -14.80 -2.55 -6.84
CA LEU A 239 -15.88 -2.34 -5.87
C LEU A 239 -17.03 -1.50 -6.45
N HIS A 240 -16.70 -0.50 -7.27
CA HIS A 240 -17.68 0.31 -7.98
C HIS A 240 -18.44 -0.51 -9.03
N ARG A 241 -17.74 -1.10 -10.00
CA ARG A 241 -18.34 -1.85 -11.12
C ARG A 241 -19.18 -3.04 -10.67
N THR A 242 -18.79 -3.68 -9.57
CA THR A 242 -19.56 -4.79 -9.00
C THR A 242 -20.84 -4.36 -8.28
N GLY A 243 -21.04 -3.06 -8.06
CA GLY A 243 -22.18 -2.49 -7.33
C GLY A 243 -22.04 -2.56 -5.81
N ILE A 244 -20.88 -3.00 -5.29
CA ILE A 244 -20.64 -3.08 -3.85
C ILE A 244 -20.73 -1.68 -3.23
N LEU A 245 -20.07 -0.67 -3.81
CA LEU A 245 -20.14 0.70 -3.25
C LEU A 245 -21.58 1.24 -3.21
N ALA A 246 -22.31 1.13 -4.32
CA ALA A 246 -23.68 1.60 -4.43
C ALA A 246 -24.62 0.93 -3.42
N ARG A 247 -24.54 -0.41 -3.26
CA ARG A 247 -25.39 -1.16 -2.33
C ARG A 247 -25.12 -0.84 -0.87
N PHE A 248 -23.87 -0.50 -0.53
CA PHE A 248 -23.52 -0.05 0.82
C PHE A 248 -23.74 1.46 1.04
N GLY A 249 -24.29 2.20 0.05
CA GLY A 249 -24.44 3.65 0.13
C GLY A 249 -23.09 4.37 0.28
N ALA A 250 -22.04 3.79 -0.31
CA ALA A 250 -20.65 4.15 -0.12
C ALA A 250 -20.01 4.69 -1.41
N ASP A 251 -20.79 5.22 -2.34
CA ASP A 251 -20.25 5.80 -3.58
C ASP A 251 -19.37 7.02 -3.29
N HIS A 252 -18.16 7.01 -3.86
CA HIS A 252 -17.20 8.12 -3.76
C HIS A 252 -16.23 8.08 -4.94
N PRO A 253 -15.61 9.22 -5.30
CA PRO A 253 -14.49 9.22 -6.25
C PRO A 253 -13.27 8.51 -5.66
N TYR A 254 -12.49 7.85 -6.52
CA TYR A 254 -11.19 7.31 -6.12
C TYR A 254 -10.30 8.39 -5.48
N GLY A 255 -9.69 8.06 -4.33
CA GLY A 255 -8.76 8.94 -3.64
C GLY A 255 -8.81 8.75 -2.13
N ALA A 256 -8.63 9.84 -1.37
CA ALA A 256 -8.63 9.81 0.09
C ALA A 256 -9.94 9.25 0.69
N ALA A 257 -11.07 9.40 -0.01
CA ALA A 257 -12.36 8.86 0.42
C ALA A 257 -12.37 7.32 0.54
N CYS A 258 -11.49 6.60 -0.19
CA CYS A 258 -11.35 5.15 -0.07
C CYS A 258 -10.97 4.67 1.34
N TYR A 259 -10.37 5.54 2.15
CA TYR A 259 -9.84 5.22 3.48
C TYR A 259 -10.62 5.89 4.62
N ARG A 260 -11.70 6.62 4.30
CA ARG A 260 -12.61 7.20 5.30
C ARG A 260 -13.55 6.13 5.86
N PRO A 261 -14.26 6.40 6.97
CA PRO A 261 -15.35 5.55 7.42
C PRO A 261 -16.36 5.26 6.29
N ASN A 262 -16.81 4.01 6.20
CA ASN A 262 -17.61 3.44 5.11
C ASN A 262 -16.96 3.48 3.71
N GLY A 263 -15.66 3.76 3.60
CA GLY A 263 -14.89 3.73 2.35
C GLY A 263 -14.49 2.31 1.91
N CYS A 264 -13.82 2.21 0.76
CA CYS A 264 -13.36 0.92 0.20
C CYS A 264 -12.58 0.05 1.20
N ALA A 265 -11.66 0.64 1.98
CA ALA A 265 -10.82 -0.11 2.88
C ALA A 265 -11.62 -0.77 4.02
N GLU A 266 -12.53 -0.03 4.65
CA GLU A 266 -13.41 -0.55 5.70
C GLU A 266 -14.36 -1.63 5.15
N LEU A 267 -14.92 -1.42 3.95
CA LEU A 267 -15.78 -2.44 3.33
C LEU A 267 -15.00 -3.74 3.08
N ILE A 268 -13.76 -3.66 2.58
CA ILE A 268 -12.89 -4.83 2.42
C ILE A 268 -12.63 -5.52 3.76
N GLU A 269 -12.35 -4.76 4.81
CA GLU A 269 -12.14 -5.29 6.16
C GLU A 269 -13.39 -6.03 6.67
N ARG A 270 -14.58 -5.42 6.56
CA ARG A 270 -15.87 -6.02 6.94
C ARG A 270 -16.17 -7.30 6.17
N MET A 271 -15.89 -7.33 4.86
CA MET A 271 -16.07 -8.53 4.04
C MET A 271 -15.06 -9.62 4.43
N ALA A 272 -13.80 -9.26 4.68
CA ALA A 272 -12.76 -10.19 5.10
C ALA A 272 -13.05 -10.82 6.46
N GLN A 273 -13.68 -10.10 7.40
CA GLN A 273 -14.13 -10.65 8.69
C GLN A 273 -15.20 -11.75 8.54
N ARG A 274 -15.89 -11.82 7.40
CA ARG A 274 -16.93 -12.82 7.10
C ARG A 274 -16.40 -13.98 6.24
N ILE A 275 -15.12 -13.97 5.87
CA ILE A 275 -14.48 -14.99 5.04
C ILE A 275 -13.39 -15.66 5.88
N ASP A 276 -13.54 -16.94 6.18
CA ASP A 276 -12.46 -17.71 6.82
C ASP A 276 -11.35 -17.98 5.81
N ALA A 277 -10.26 -17.22 5.89
CA ALA A 277 -9.16 -17.34 4.94
C ALA A 277 -8.39 -18.67 5.07
N ARG A 278 -8.59 -19.42 6.17
CA ARG A 278 -8.03 -20.78 6.34
C ARG A 278 -8.58 -21.78 5.33
N ALA A 279 -9.76 -21.51 4.77
CA ALA A 279 -10.32 -22.30 3.67
C ALA A 279 -9.47 -22.21 2.37
N PHE A 280 -8.65 -21.16 2.24
CA PHE A 280 -7.74 -20.98 1.11
C PHE A 280 -6.32 -21.45 1.40
N ASN A 281 -5.85 -21.23 2.64
CA ASN A 281 -4.61 -21.80 3.14
C ASN A 281 -4.71 -21.94 4.67
N PRO A 282 -4.58 -23.15 5.24
CA PRO A 282 -4.72 -23.38 6.68
C PRO A 282 -3.77 -22.56 7.57
N THR A 283 -2.67 -22.02 7.03
CA THR A 283 -1.71 -21.19 7.77
C THR A 283 -2.13 -19.72 7.88
N PHE A 284 -3.18 -19.30 7.16
CA PHE A 284 -3.67 -17.93 7.20
C PHE A 284 -4.43 -17.64 8.50
N PRO A 285 -4.44 -16.37 8.95
CA PRO A 285 -5.38 -15.95 9.99
C PRO A 285 -6.83 -16.11 9.49
N THR A 286 -7.77 -16.30 10.41
CA THR A 286 -9.21 -16.44 10.04
C THR A 286 -9.70 -15.24 9.22
N ALA A 287 -9.48 -14.01 9.70
CA ALA A 287 -9.73 -12.81 8.92
C ALA A 287 -8.41 -12.31 8.29
N PHE A 288 -8.37 -12.20 6.97
CA PHE A 288 -7.17 -11.76 6.25
C PHE A 288 -7.48 -10.68 5.20
N PRO A 289 -7.74 -9.42 5.62
CA PRO A 289 -8.10 -8.34 4.70
C PRO A 289 -7.07 -8.09 3.60
N ARG A 290 -5.77 -8.20 3.90
CA ARG A 290 -4.71 -8.06 2.90
C ARG A 290 -4.80 -9.11 1.79
N PHE A 291 -5.10 -10.37 2.13
CA PHE A 291 -5.31 -11.44 1.15
C PHE A 291 -6.50 -11.13 0.25
N VAL A 292 -7.62 -10.70 0.84
CA VAL A 292 -8.84 -10.32 0.10
C VAL A 292 -8.56 -9.17 -0.86
N GLN A 293 -7.92 -8.10 -0.38
CA GLN A 293 -7.56 -6.95 -1.21
C GLN A 293 -6.64 -7.38 -2.35
N LEU A 294 -5.62 -8.21 -2.08
CA LEU A 294 -4.68 -8.66 -3.10
C LEU A 294 -5.34 -9.59 -4.12
N ALA A 295 -6.31 -10.41 -3.71
CA ALA A 295 -7.10 -11.23 -4.63
C ALA A 295 -7.96 -10.36 -5.57
N ILE A 296 -8.62 -9.32 -5.05
CA ILE A 296 -9.35 -8.34 -5.87
C ILE A 296 -8.39 -7.68 -6.87
N TRP A 297 -7.24 -7.21 -6.39
CA TRP A 297 -6.24 -6.58 -7.26
C TRP A 297 -5.75 -7.54 -8.34
N ARG A 298 -5.41 -8.79 -8.01
CA ARG A 298 -4.97 -9.82 -8.98
C ARG A 298 -6.08 -10.23 -9.95
N TYR A 299 -7.35 -10.16 -9.55
CA TYR A 299 -8.47 -10.37 -10.48
C TYR A 299 -8.49 -9.29 -11.57
N CYS A 300 -8.07 -8.07 -11.22
CA CYS A 300 -8.14 -6.92 -12.11
C CYS A 300 -6.85 -6.64 -12.87
N SER A 301 -5.69 -6.88 -12.28
CA SER A 301 -4.41 -6.45 -12.86
C SER A 301 -4.02 -7.26 -14.08
N GLU A 302 -3.30 -6.61 -15.01
CA GLU A 302 -2.76 -7.24 -16.23
C GLU A 302 -1.81 -8.41 -15.89
N GLY A 303 -1.00 -8.27 -14.83
CA GLY A 303 -0.14 -9.35 -14.32
C GLY A 303 -0.89 -10.43 -13.53
N GLY A 304 -2.23 -10.37 -13.48
CA GLY A 304 -3.10 -11.32 -12.80
C GLY A 304 -4.04 -12.01 -13.78
N LEU A 305 -5.35 -11.95 -13.52
CA LEU A 305 -6.37 -12.48 -14.43
C LEU A 305 -6.78 -11.50 -15.52
N ASP A 306 -6.38 -10.23 -15.41
CA ASP A 306 -6.65 -9.20 -16.41
C ASP A 306 -8.14 -9.15 -16.80
N ALA A 307 -9.05 -9.27 -15.83
CA ALA A 307 -10.48 -9.51 -16.12
C ALA A 307 -11.38 -8.27 -15.92
N CYS A 308 -11.02 -7.35 -15.02
CA CYS A 308 -11.84 -6.20 -14.65
C CYS A 308 -11.02 -4.91 -14.58
N ASN A 309 -10.51 -4.44 -15.72
CA ASN A 309 -9.72 -3.21 -15.83
C ASN A 309 -10.08 -2.41 -17.10
N GLY A 310 -9.48 -1.24 -17.27
CA GLY A 310 -9.73 -0.35 -18.42
C GLY A 310 -9.24 -0.88 -19.77
N ASN A 311 -8.37 -1.90 -19.80
CA ASN A 311 -7.96 -2.55 -21.05
C ASN A 311 -9.03 -3.53 -21.55
N ARG A 312 -9.93 -3.98 -20.67
CA ARG A 312 -10.97 -4.98 -20.97
C ARG A 312 -12.39 -4.43 -20.96
N ILE A 313 -12.63 -3.29 -20.34
CA ILE A 313 -13.97 -2.76 -20.11
C ILE A 313 -14.00 -1.29 -20.56
N HIS A 314 -14.98 -0.96 -21.38
CA HIS A 314 -15.27 0.41 -21.77
C HIS A 314 -16.06 1.14 -20.68
N ASP A 315 -15.42 2.11 -20.02
CA ASP A 315 -15.93 2.69 -18.76
C ASP A 315 -17.20 3.55 -18.85
N LEU A 316 -17.64 3.87 -20.06
CA LEU A 316 -18.90 4.58 -20.32
C LEU A 316 -20.10 3.64 -20.51
N ALA A 317 -19.89 2.32 -20.53
CA ALA A 317 -20.93 1.33 -20.78
C ALA A 317 -20.87 0.19 -19.76
N PRO A 318 -22.02 -0.47 -19.45
CA PRO A 318 -22.00 -1.66 -18.62
C PRO A 318 -21.10 -2.75 -19.23
N CYS A 319 -20.37 -3.46 -18.38
CA CYS A 319 -19.44 -4.51 -18.83
C CYS A 319 -20.16 -5.61 -19.63
N ASP A 320 -19.70 -5.84 -20.85
CA ASP A 320 -20.23 -6.82 -21.79
C ASP A 320 -19.46 -8.14 -21.79
N ASN A 321 -18.31 -8.22 -21.11
CA ASN A 321 -17.51 -9.45 -21.00
C ASN A 321 -18.35 -10.63 -20.47
N VAL A 322 -18.71 -11.54 -21.39
CA VAL A 322 -19.55 -12.72 -21.12
C VAL A 322 -18.79 -13.84 -20.40
N TYR A 323 -17.46 -13.83 -20.47
CA TYR A 323 -16.60 -14.83 -19.85
C TYR A 323 -16.18 -14.47 -18.41
N CYS A 324 -16.56 -13.28 -17.94
CA CYS A 324 -16.29 -12.84 -16.58
C CYS A 324 -17.02 -13.73 -15.57
N GLN A 325 -16.26 -14.39 -14.69
CA GLN A 325 -16.79 -15.32 -13.69
C GLN A 325 -17.65 -14.66 -12.60
N LEU A 326 -17.64 -13.32 -12.53
CA LEU A 326 -18.49 -12.54 -11.64
C LEU A 326 -19.79 -12.07 -12.32
N ARG A 327 -19.94 -12.24 -13.63
CA ARG A 327 -20.97 -11.57 -14.45
C ARG A 327 -22.39 -11.76 -13.92
N SER A 328 -22.77 -12.98 -13.55
CA SER A 328 -24.13 -13.30 -13.11
C SER A 328 -24.55 -12.64 -11.79
N ARG A 329 -23.57 -12.16 -11.01
CA ARG A 329 -23.79 -11.48 -9.72
C ARG A 329 -23.31 -10.04 -9.70
N CYS A 330 -22.67 -9.58 -10.78
CA CYS A 330 -22.10 -8.24 -10.87
C CYS A 330 -23.15 -7.28 -11.41
N ASP A 331 -23.35 -6.15 -10.71
CA ASP A 331 -24.29 -5.11 -11.16
C ASP A 331 -23.80 -4.40 -12.44
N ARG A 332 -22.50 -4.51 -12.76
CA ARG A 332 -21.86 -3.93 -13.96
C ARG A 332 -22.06 -2.42 -14.06
N VAL A 333 -21.97 -1.74 -12.92
CA VAL A 333 -22.11 -0.29 -12.81
C VAL A 333 -21.03 0.40 -13.65
N THR A 334 -21.43 1.39 -14.44
CA THR A 334 -20.48 2.19 -15.24
C THR A 334 -19.65 3.11 -14.34
N LEU A 335 -18.38 3.34 -14.69
CA LEU A 335 -17.53 4.25 -13.91
C LEU A 335 -17.87 5.70 -14.19
N HIS A 336 -18.16 6.02 -15.46
CA HIS A 336 -18.50 7.36 -15.90
C HIS A 336 -19.95 7.38 -16.37
N LYS A 337 -20.77 8.24 -15.76
CA LYS A 337 -22.10 8.54 -16.30
C LYS A 337 -21.89 9.47 -17.50
N THR A 338 -22.36 9.07 -18.68
CA THR A 338 -22.49 9.98 -19.81
C THR A 338 -23.40 11.12 -19.36
N GLN A 339 -22.87 12.33 -19.21
CA GLN A 339 -23.73 13.50 -19.06
C GLN A 339 -24.59 13.56 -20.32
N GLN A 340 -25.87 13.22 -20.20
CA GLN A 340 -26.85 13.54 -21.25
C GLN A 340 -26.86 15.07 -21.34
N LYS A 341 -26.19 15.61 -22.37
CA LYS A 341 -26.49 16.95 -22.87
C LYS A 341 -27.99 16.94 -23.18
N HIS A 342 -28.79 17.56 -22.32
CA HIS A 342 -30.13 17.98 -22.70
C HIS A 342 -29.95 18.94 -23.88
N ALA A 343 -30.22 18.44 -25.08
CA ALA A 343 -30.52 19.28 -26.22
C ALA A 343 -31.80 20.05 -25.86
N ILE A 344 -31.65 21.30 -25.44
CA ILE A 344 -32.73 22.28 -25.54
C ILE A 344 -32.82 22.61 -27.03
N LEU A 345 -33.55 21.77 -27.76
CA LEU A 345 -34.21 22.12 -29.01
C LEU A 345 -35.70 22.20 -28.67
N ALA A 346 -36.16 23.40 -28.40
CA ALA A 346 -37.56 23.78 -28.58
C ALA A 346 -37.52 25.19 -29.19
N ALA A 347 -37.68 25.19 -30.52
CA ALA A 347 -38.09 26.33 -31.32
C ALA A 347 -39.54 26.71 -31.02
#